data_AF-A0A535GWM1-F1
#
_entry.id   AF-A0A535GWM1-F1
#
_cell.length_a   1.000
_cell.length_b   1.000
_cell.length_c   1.000
_cell.angle_alpha   90.00
_cell.angle_beta   90.00
_cell.angle_gamma   90.00
#
_symmetry.space_group_name_H-M   'P 1'
#
loop_
_entity.id
_entity.type
_entity.pdbx_description
1 polymer ?
#
loop_
_entity_poly.entity_id
_entity_poly.type
_entity_poly.pdbx_seq_one_letter_code
_entity_poly.pdbx_strand_id
1 'polypeptide(L)'
;MKAEMGMKVRPRFSGWPKPALRFFRGLKQDNSKAYFEANRQVYEEQVRQPMETLVAELERDVGPGLTSKVFRLNRDLRFSPDKRPYKEHLGAFLMSNARANGVYLQISDDGLYIAIGCHEMAPDQLTRFRDAVAAPGGSKLARIVAALLEDGYHVGEPHFKRVPVGYQADHPAMG
;
A
#
# COMPACT_ATOMS: atom_id res chain seq x y z
N MET A 1 10.11 44.78 -19.68
CA MET A 1 9.57 44.17 -18.44
C MET A 1 8.60 43.05 -18.80
N LYS A 2 9.04 41.79 -18.85
CA LYS A 2 8.16 40.62 -18.76
C LYS A 2 8.94 39.47 -18.11
N ALA A 3 8.52 39.19 -16.88
CA ALA A 3 8.79 38.10 -15.96
C ALA A 3 9.80 37.01 -16.37
N GLU A 4 10.92 36.98 -15.65
CA GLU A 4 11.64 35.75 -15.34
C GLU A 4 10.71 34.83 -14.52
N MET A 5 10.11 33.84 -15.18
CA MET A 5 9.53 32.70 -14.49
C MET A 5 10.68 31.86 -13.96
N GLY A 6 11.10 32.13 -12.72
CA GLY A 6 12.01 31.27 -12.00
C GLY A 6 11.51 29.82 -12.06
N MET A 7 12.36 28.93 -12.58
CA MET A 7 12.16 27.49 -12.45
C MET A 7 11.97 27.18 -10.96
N LYS A 8 10.71 27.03 -10.53
CA LYS A 8 10.42 26.43 -9.22
C LYS A 8 10.98 25.03 -9.27
N VAL A 9 12.13 24.83 -8.63
CA VAL A 9 12.70 23.50 -8.37
C VAL A 9 11.60 22.73 -7.64
N ARG A 10 10.99 21.78 -8.33
CA ARG A 10 9.98 20.91 -7.73
C ARG A 10 10.72 19.95 -6.81
N PRO A 11 10.28 19.77 -5.55
CA PRO A 11 10.90 18.81 -4.66
C PRO A 11 10.85 17.43 -5.32
N ARG A 12 11.99 16.76 -5.37
CA ARG A 12 12.10 15.35 -5.80
C ARG A 12 12.17 14.47 -4.57
N PHE A 13 11.59 13.29 -4.66
CA PHE A 13 11.73 12.29 -3.62
C PHE A 13 13.20 11.84 -3.56
N SER A 14 13.79 11.90 -2.37
CA SER A 14 15.19 11.54 -2.11
C SER A 14 15.33 10.43 -1.06
N GLY A 15 14.22 9.76 -0.72
CA GLY A 15 14.17 8.77 0.35
C GLY A 15 13.64 9.33 1.67
N TRP A 16 13.51 8.44 2.65
CA TRP A 16 13.25 8.81 4.03
C TRP A 16 14.56 8.92 4.80
N PRO A 17 14.80 10.01 5.53
CA PRO A 17 16.00 10.15 6.33
C PRO A 17 15.93 9.25 7.57
N LYS A 18 17.09 8.93 8.17
CA LYS A 18 17.16 8.08 9.38
C LYS A 18 16.21 8.50 10.53
N PRO A 19 15.94 9.80 10.80
CA PRO A 19 15.01 10.17 11.86
C PRO A 19 13.57 9.72 11.60
N ALA A 20 13.16 9.52 10.33
CA ALA A 20 11.85 8.97 10.00
C ALA A 20 11.67 7.53 10.53
N LEU A 21 12.68 6.67 10.35
CA LEU A 21 12.65 5.31 10.87
C LEU A 21 12.75 5.31 12.41
N ARG A 22 13.52 6.24 12.98
CA ARG A 22 13.59 6.40 14.45
C ARG A 22 12.27 6.86 15.05
N PHE A 23 11.51 7.70 14.36
CA PHE A 23 10.16 8.08 14.77
C PHE A 23 9.26 6.85 14.93
N PHE A 24 9.22 5.95 13.95
CA PHE A 24 8.42 4.72 14.06
C PHE A 24 8.93 3.79 15.15
N ARG A 25 10.24 3.66 15.33
CA ARG A 25 10.83 2.87 16.42
C ARG A 25 10.43 3.41 17.80
N GLY A 26 10.47 4.73 17.98
CA GLY A 26 10.02 5.35 19.23
C GLY A 26 8.51 5.26 19.41
N LEU A 27 7.73 5.39 18.33
CA LEU A 27 6.27 5.21 18.38
C LEU A 27 5.84 3.78 18.74
N LYS A 28 6.63 2.76 18.34
CA LYS A 28 6.45 1.36 18.79
C LYS A 28 6.71 1.20 20.29
N GLN A 29 7.62 1.98 20.86
CA GLN A 29 7.96 1.95 22.29
C GLN A 29 6.97 2.77 23.14
N ASP A 30 6.54 3.92 22.63
CA ASP A 30 5.59 4.83 23.26
C ASP A 30 4.56 5.32 22.23
N ASN A 31 3.43 4.60 22.14
CA ASN A 31 2.32 4.97 21.26
C ASN A 31 1.34 5.93 21.98
N SER A 32 1.86 6.96 22.64
CA SER A 32 1.04 7.98 23.29
C SER A 32 0.89 9.24 22.44
N LYS A 33 -0.15 10.02 22.75
CA LYS A 33 -0.29 11.37 22.18
C LYS A 33 0.90 12.25 22.57
N ALA A 34 1.41 12.13 23.79
CA ALA A 34 2.56 12.90 24.26
C ALA A 34 3.81 12.66 23.39
N TYR A 35 4.12 11.40 23.09
CA TYR A 35 5.20 11.05 22.17
C TYR A 35 5.00 11.67 20.79
N PHE A 36 3.80 11.52 20.22
CA PHE A 36 3.50 12.08 18.91
C PHE A 36 3.66 13.61 18.89
N GLU A 37 3.13 14.32 19.89
CA GLU A 37 3.26 15.77 19.97
C GLU A 37 4.72 16.23 20.10
N ALA A 38 5.50 15.55 20.94
CA ALA A 38 6.93 15.83 21.10
C ALA A 38 7.74 15.60 19.80
N ASN A 39 7.25 14.73 18.91
CA ASN A 39 7.92 14.38 17.66
C ASN A 39 7.15 14.86 16.41
N ARG A 40 6.18 15.76 16.56
CA ARG A 40 5.28 16.17 15.48
C ARG A 40 6.04 16.74 14.28
N GLN A 41 7.05 17.58 14.52
CA GLN A 41 7.87 18.15 13.47
C GLN A 41 8.62 17.06 12.67
N VAL A 42 9.17 16.04 13.35
CA VAL A 42 9.82 14.90 12.68
C VAL A 42 8.82 14.14 11.81
N TYR A 43 7.61 13.91 12.32
CA TYR A 43 6.56 13.26 11.53
C TYR A 43 6.18 14.10 10.29
N GLU A 44 5.95 15.40 10.44
CA GLU A 44 5.51 16.26 9.35
C GLU A 44 6.59 16.39 8.26
N GLU A 45 7.81 16.75 8.64
CA GLU A 45 8.90 17.07 7.71
C GLU A 45 9.60 15.82 7.17
N GLN A 46 9.73 14.78 7.98
CA GLN A 46 10.61 13.65 7.66
C GLN A 46 9.86 12.36 7.38
N VAL A 47 8.58 12.24 7.74
CA VAL A 47 7.76 11.06 7.42
C VAL A 47 6.73 11.39 6.35
N ARG A 48 5.89 12.40 6.62
CA ARG A 48 4.74 12.77 5.79
C ARG A 48 5.14 13.49 4.51
N GLN A 49 5.96 14.54 4.60
CA GLN A 49 6.37 15.30 3.42
C GLN A 49 7.11 14.44 2.38
N PRO A 50 8.02 13.50 2.73
CA PRO A 50 8.62 12.60 1.75
C PRO A 50 7.60 11.66 1.09
N MET A 51 6.60 11.18 1.83
CA MET A 51 5.49 10.38 1.24
C MET A 51 4.68 11.21 0.25
N GLU A 52 4.29 12.44 0.62
CA GLU A 52 3.56 13.36 -0.25
C GLU A 52 4.36 13.70 -1.52
N THR A 53 5.68 13.87 -1.37
CA THR A 53 6.58 14.08 -2.51
C THR A 53 6.62 12.85 -3.41
N LEU A 54 6.82 11.66 -2.86
CA LEU A 54 6.86 10.40 -3.62
C LEU A 54 5.59 10.18 -4.44
N VAL A 55 4.41 10.30 -3.81
CA VAL A 55 3.16 10.05 -4.52
C VAL A 55 2.88 11.11 -5.59
N ALA A 56 3.25 12.37 -5.36
CA ALA A 56 3.12 13.43 -6.37
C ALA A 56 4.05 13.19 -7.59
N GLU A 57 5.25 12.64 -7.37
CA GLU A 57 6.13 12.24 -8.48
C GLU A 57 5.56 11.04 -9.25
N LEU A 58 5.01 10.04 -8.55
CA LEU A 58 4.40 8.87 -9.18
C LEU A 58 3.16 9.24 -10.02
N GLU A 59 2.30 10.12 -9.52
CA GLU A 59 1.15 10.64 -10.27
C GLU A 59 1.59 11.31 -11.59
N ARG A 60 2.69 12.07 -11.55
CA ARG A 60 3.26 12.75 -12.72
C ARG A 60 3.86 11.77 -13.72
N ASP A 61 4.68 10.82 -13.24
CA ASP A 61 5.56 10.01 -14.09
C ASP A 61 4.85 8.78 -14.66
N VAL A 62 3.84 8.24 -13.98
CA VAL A 62 3.08 7.05 -14.43
C VAL A 62 1.93 7.43 -15.37
N GLY A 63 1.32 8.62 -15.20
CA GLY A 63 0.44 9.21 -16.19
C GLY A 63 -0.93 9.68 -15.69
N PRO A 64 -1.67 10.44 -16.54
CA PRO A 64 -2.96 11.04 -16.22
C PRO A 64 -4.02 9.95 -16.01
N GLY A 65 -4.32 9.64 -14.76
CA GLY A 65 -5.23 8.55 -14.40
C GLY A 65 -4.82 7.80 -13.14
N LEU A 66 -3.63 8.08 -12.60
CA LEU A 66 -3.26 7.68 -11.25
C LEU A 66 -3.68 8.78 -10.26
N THR A 67 -4.41 8.39 -9.21
CA THR A 67 -4.73 9.27 -8.08
C THR A 67 -4.17 8.67 -6.80
N SER A 68 -3.60 9.49 -5.94
CA SER A 68 -3.01 9.04 -4.69
C SER A 68 -3.76 9.53 -3.46
N LYS A 69 -3.66 8.75 -2.38
CA LYS A 69 -4.17 9.12 -1.07
C LYS A 69 -3.17 8.71 0.00
N VAL A 70 -2.61 9.70 0.67
CA VAL A 70 -1.84 9.50 1.91
C VAL A 70 -2.81 9.35 3.07
N PHE A 71 -2.70 8.28 3.85
CA PHE A 71 -3.58 8.03 4.99
C PHE A 71 -3.17 8.86 6.20
N ARG A 72 -4.12 9.05 7.14
CA ARG A 72 -3.80 9.55 8.48
C ARG A 72 -3.04 8.49 9.27
N LEU A 73 -2.11 8.95 10.10
CA LEU A 73 -1.37 8.11 11.04
C LEU A 73 -2.29 7.59 12.17
N ASN A 74 -3.30 8.36 12.58
CA ASN A 74 -4.23 7.93 13.62
C ASN A 74 -4.95 6.62 13.25
N ARG A 75 -5.10 5.75 14.25
CA ARG A 75 -5.89 4.52 14.16
C ARG A 75 -7.38 4.83 14.35
N ASP A 76 -8.24 4.07 13.70
CA ASP A 76 -9.67 4.04 14.06
C ASP A 76 -9.86 3.05 15.21
N LEU A 77 -10.32 3.54 16.36
CA LEU A 77 -10.40 2.77 17.60
C LEU A 77 -11.77 2.15 17.86
N ARG A 78 -12.80 2.53 17.10
CA ARG A 78 -14.20 2.15 17.37
C ARG A 78 -14.39 0.63 17.38
N PHE A 79 -13.74 -0.05 16.44
CA PHE A 79 -13.86 -1.51 16.25
C PHE A 79 -12.51 -2.23 16.33
N SER A 80 -11.43 -1.52 16.66
CA SER A 80 -10.09 -2.12 16.74
C SER A 80 -9.88 -2.78 18.10
N PRO A 81 -9.44 -4.05 18.18
CA PRO A 81 -9.00 -4.65 19.44
C PRO A 81 -7.71 -4.00 19.95
N ASP A 82 -6.86 -3.52 19.02
CA ASP A 82 -5.71 -2.68 19.33
C ASP A 82 -6.16 -1.24 19.62
N LYS A 83 -5.96 -0.79 20.86
CA LYS A 83 -6.37 0.54 21.35
C LYS A 83 -5.28 1.60 21.24
N ARG A 84 -4.14 1.30 20.61
CA ARG A 84 -3.08 2.28 20.35
C ARG A 84 -3.57 3.40 19.41
N PRO A 85 -3.43 4.69 19.76
CA PRO A 85 -3.99 5.82 19.02
C PRO A 85 -3.38 6.02 17.62
N TYR A 86 -2.15 5.53 17.37
CA TYR A 86 -1.44 5.70 16.11
C TYR A 86 -1.08 4.35 15.49
N LYS A 87 -1.09 4.32 14.15
CA LYS A 87 -0.47 3.26 13.36
C LYS A 87 1.05 3.39 13.44
N GLU A 88 1.75 2.26 13.42
CA GLU A 88 3.23 2.20 13.46
C GLU A 88 3.85 2.25 12.04
N HIS A 89 3.07 2.73 11.08
CA HIS A 89 3.47 2.95 9.69
C HIS A 89 2.64 4.10 9.11
N LEU A 90 3.20 4.83 8.14
CA LEU A 90 2.45 5.76 7.29
C LEU A 90 2.19 5.09 5.94
N GLY A 91 0.92 4.88 5.61
CA GLY A 91 0.50 4.28 4.35
C GLY A 91 0.01 5.31 3.33
N ALA A 92 0.16 4.98 2.06
CA ALA A 92 -0.47 5.66 0.94
C ALA A 92 -1.00 4.63 -0.07
N PHE A 93 -2.01 5.03 -0.85
CA PHE A 93 -2.57 4.19 -1.90
C PHE A 93 -2.62 4.98 -3.21
N LEU A 94 -2.12 4.38 -4.29
CA LEU A 94 -2.21 4.90 -5.65
C LEU A 94 -3.23 4.06 -6.42
N MET A 95 -4.31 4.70 -6.86
CA MET A 95 -5.42 4.09 -7.56
C MET A 95 -5.38 4.47 -9.04
N SER A 96 -5.44 3.46 -9.91
CA SER A 96 -5.61 3.69 -11.34
C SER A 96 -7.09 3.79 -11.68
N ASN A 97 -7.47 4.83 -12.43
CA ASN A 97 -8.84 4.98 -12.93
C ASN A 97 -9.20 3.94 -14.01
N ALA A 98 -8.21 3.24 -14.56
CA ALA A 98 -8.38 2.30 -15.67
C ALA A 98 -8.55 0.84 -15.24
N ARG A 99 -8.26 0.50 -13.98
CA ARG A 99 -8.27 -0.88 -13.49
C ARG A 99 -8.65 -0.94 -12.01
N ALA A 100 -9.29 -2.03 -11.58
CA ALA A 100 -9.68 -2.27 -10.18
C ALA A 100 -8.50 -2.61 -9.24
N ASN A 101 -7.27 -2.24 -9.61
CA ASN A 101 -6.05 -2.50 -8.85
C ASN A 101 -5.35 -1.18 -8.51
N GLY A 102 -4.63 -1.20 -7.38
CA GLY A 102 -3.81 -0.08 -6.96
C GLY A 102 -2.51 -0.53 -6.32
N VAL A 103 -1.63 0.42 -6.11
CA VAL A 103 -0.34 0.24 -5.42
C VAL A 103 -0.50 0.80 -4.02
N TYR A 104 -0.31 -0.06 -3.02
CA TYR A 104 -0.17 0.34 -1.63
C TYR A 104 1.31 0.53 -1.31
N LEU A 105 1.63 1.64 -0.66
CA LEU A 105 2.95 1.95 -0.13
C LEU A 105 2.81 2.14 1.38
N GLN A 106 3.78 1.68 2.16
CA GLN A 106 3.93 2.15 3.54
C GLN A 106 5.40 2.27 3.93
N ILE A 107 5.67 3.20 4.84
CA ILE A 107 6.95 3.32 5.54
C ILE A 107 6.73 3.00 7.02
N SER A 108 7.59 2.16 7.59
CA SER A 108 7.72 1.92 9.03
C SER A 108 9.20 1.96 9.45
N ASP A 109 9.50 1.57 10.69
CA ASP A 109 10.87 1.32 11.14
C ASP A 109 11.53 0.10 10.45
N ASP A 110 10.73 -0.79 9.85
CA ASP A 110 11.21 -1.92 9.05
C ASP A 110 11.56 -1.50 7.61
N GLY A 111 11.23 -0.27 7.22
CA GLY A 111 11.52 0.30 5.91
C GLY A 111 10.29 0.45 5.01
N LEU A 112 10.53 0.53 3.71
CA LEU A 112 9.49 0.69 2.69
C LEU A 112 8.89 -0.68 2.34
N TYR A 113 7.58 -0.77 2.42
CA TYR A 113 6.81 -1.90 1.93
C TYR A 113 5.90 -1.46 0.78
N ILE A 114 5.81 -2.32 -0.24
CA ILE A 114 5.01 -2.09 -1.45
C ILE A 114 4.14 -3.32 -1.66
N ALA A 115 2.85 -3.12 -1.90
CA ALA A 115 1.94 -4.16 -2.32
C ALA A 115 1.10 -3.71 -3.51
N ILE A 116 0.76 -4.65 -4.38
CA ILE A 116 -0.10 -4.41 -5.54
C ILE A 116 -1.17 -5.49 -5.54
N GLY A 117 -2.41 -5.11 -5.80
CA GLY A 117 -3.48 -6.08 -5.93
C GLY A 117 -4.86 -5.46 -5.87
N CYS A 118 -5.84 -6.34 -5.63
CA CYS A 118 -7.20 -5.96 -5.33
C CYS A 118 -7.44 -6.25 -3.85
N HIS A 119 -7.53 -5.21 -3.02
CA HIS A 119 -7.69 -5.37 -1.58
C HIS A 119 -9.07 -5.92 -1.22
N GLU A 120 -10.11 -5.41 -1.89
CA GLU A 120 -11.48 -5.87 -1.76
C GLU A 120 -12.12 -5.94 -3.16
N MET A 121 -12.81 -7.04 -3.43
CA MET A 121 -13.66 -7.20 -4.61
C MET A 121 -15.11 -7.14 -4.17
N ALA A 122 -15.95 -6.45 -4.94
CA ALA A 122 -17.40 -6.57 -4.76
C ALA A 122 -17.84 -8.03 -4.99
N PRO A 123 -18.96 -8.50 -4.39
CA PRO A 123 -19.35 -9.90 -4.47
C PRO A 123 -19.45 -10.46 -5.90
N ASP A 124 -19.99 -9.67 -6.82
CA ASP A 124 -20.11 -10.02 -8.25
C ASP A 124 -18.74 -10.08 -8.94
N GLN A 125 -17.83 -9.16 -8.61
CA GLN A 125 -16.46 -9.16 -9.12
C GLN A 125 -15.68 -10.38 -8.62
N LEU A 126 -15.86 -10.74 -7.35
CA LEU A 126 -15.22 -11.91 -6.75
C LEU A 126 -15.68 -13.20 -7.40
N THR A 127 -16.99 -13.34 -7.65
CA THR A 127 -17.55 -14.49 -8.39
C THR A 127 -16.95 -14.57 -9.78
N ARG A 128 -16.96 -13.47 -10.54
CA ARG A 128 -16.38 -13.43 -11.90
C ARG A 128 -14.89 -13.75 -11.92
N PHE A 129 -14.14 -13.28 -10.92
CA PHE A 129 -12.73 -13.61 -10.78
C PHE A 129 -12.54 -15.11 -10.55
N ARG A 130 -13.29 -15.70 -9.61
CA ARG A 130 -13.23 -17.13 -9.31
C ARG A 130 -13.63 -17.99 -10.51
N ASP A 131 -14.66 -17.60 -11.26
CA ASP A 131 -15.07 -18.29 -12.48
C ASP A 131 -13.97 -18.26 -13.55
N ALA A 132 -13.28 -17.13 -13.71
CA ALA A 132 -12.14 -17.01 -14.63
C ALA A 132 -10.93 -17.84 -14.19
N VAL A 133 -10.70 -17.99 -12.88
CA VAL A 133 -9.65 -18.86 -12.32
C VAL A 133 -10.02 -20.34 -12.47
N ALA A 134 -11.30 -20.70 -12.33
CA ALA A 134 -11.79 -22.05 -12.54
C ALA A 134 -11.79 -22.48 -14.02
N ALA A 135 -11.92 -21.52 -14.94
CA ALA A 135 -11.81 -21.75 -16.38
C ALA A 135 -10.35 -22.02 -16.81
N PRO A 136 -10.08 -22.39 -18.08
CA PRO A 136 -8.71 -22.60 -18.57
C PRO A 136 -7.74 -21.43 -18.36
N GLY A 137 -8.27 -20.21 -18.16
CA GLY A 137 -7.51 -19.01 -17.82
C GLY A 137 -6.74 -19.08 -16.50
N GLY A 138 -7.17 -19.90 -15.53
CA GLY A 138 -6.47 -20.09 -14.26
C GLY A 138 -5.02 -20.57 -14.42
N SER A 139 -4.76 -21.41 -15.43
CA SER A 139 -3.40 -21.89 -15.74
C SER A 139 -2.43 -20.76 -16.10
N LYS A 140 -2.93 -19.66 -16.69
CA LYS A 140 -2.12 -18.49 -17.00
C LYS A 140 -1.78 -17.71 -15.73
N LEU A 141 -2.75 -17.55 -14.82
CA LEU A 141 -2.54 -16.91 -13.53
C LEU A 141 -1.51 -17.68 -12.70
N ALA A 142 -1.64 -19.01 -12.61
CA ALA A 142 -0.71 -19.87 -11.88
C ALA A 142 0.74 -19.72 -12.40
N ARG A 143 0.93 -19.64 -13.72
CA ARG A 143 2.26 -19.41 -14.32
C ARG A 143 2.84 -18.03 -13.99
N ILE A 144 2.01 -16.99 -14.01
CA ILE A 144 2.45 -15.63 -13.61
C ILE A 144 2.86 -15.62 -12.14
N VAL A 145 2.09 -16.26 -11.27
CA VAL A 145 2.40 -16.37 -9.84
C VAL A 145 3.71 -17.13 -9.62
N ALA A 146 3.91 -18.26 -10.30
CA ALA A 146 5.15 -19.02 -10.21
C ALA A 146 6.39 -18.20 -10.61
N ALA A 147 6.32 -17.47 -11.72
CA ALA A 147 7.41 -16.60 -12.16
C ALA A 147 7.72 -15.48 -11.14
N LEU A 148 6.69 -14.87 -10.54
CA LEU A 148 6.88 -13.85 -9.50
C LEU A 148 7.55 -14.43 -8.25
N LEU A 149 7.21 -15.66 -7.85
CA LEU A 149 7.86 -16.34 -6.73
C LEU A 149 9.34 -16.62 -7.03
N GLU A 150 9.67 -17.02 -8.26
CA GLU A 150 11.06 -17.20 -8.71
C GLU A 150 11.86 -15.89 -8.71
N ASP A 151 11.21 -14.77 -9.05
CA ASP A 151 11.79 -13.42 -9.01
C ASP A 151 11.93 -12.86 -7.57
N GLY A 152 11.55 -13.63 -6.55
CA GLY A 152 11.69 -13.26 -5.13
C GLY A 152 10.53 -12.44 -4.57
N TYR A 153 9.40 -12.36 -5.27
CA TYR A 153 8.17 -11.79 -4.71
C TYR A 153 7.48 -12.78 -3.77
N HIS A 154 6.69 -12.25 -2.85
CA HIS A 154 5.91 -13.05 -1.91
C HIS A 154 4.42 -12.97 -2.23
N VAL A 155 3.74 -14.12 -2.24
CA VAL A 155 2.28 -14.20 -2.25
C VAL A 155 1.81 -14.38 -0.81
N GLY A 156 0.76 -13.66 -0.42
CA GLY A 156 0.21 -13.77 0.93
C GLY A 156 -0.30 -15.18 1.25
N GLU A 157 -0.25 -15.55 2.53
CA GLU A 157 -0.69 -16.86 3.01
C GLU A 157 -2.16 -17.16 2.63
N PRO A 158 -2.49 -18.42 2.26
CA PRO A 158 -3.86 -18.81 1.98
C PRO A 158 -4.76 -18.52 3.18
N HIS A 159 -5.73 -17.63 3.00
CA HIS A 159 -6.69 -17.32 4.06
C HIS A 159 -7.73 -18.43 4.25
N PHE A 160 -8.05 -19.16 3.18
CA PHE A 160 -9.03 -20.24 3.18
C PHE A 160 -8.34 -21.59 3.17
N LYS A 161 -8.79 -22.49 4.06
CA LYS A 161 -8.32 -23.90 4.13
C LYS A 161 -9.05 -24.82 3.15
N ARG A 162 -10.09 -24.32 2.48
CA ARG A 162 -10.97 -25.11 1.61
C ARG A 162 -11.30 -24.30 0.37
N VAL A 163 -11.48 -25.01 -0.74
CA VAL A 163 -12.02 -24.45 -1.98
C VAL A 163 -13.37 -23.77 -1.68
N PRO A 164 -13.62 -22.56 -2.23
CA PRO A 164 -14.90 -21.87 -2.05
C PRO A 164 -16.09 -22.72 -2.49
N VAL A 165 -17.23 -22.55 -1.80
CA VAL A 165 -18.49 -23.21 -2.17
C VAL A 165 -18.86 -22.82 -3.61
N GLY A 166 -19.25 -23.82 -4.41
CA GLY A 166 -19.59 -23.66 -5.84
C GLY A 166 -18.53 -24.16 -6.82
N TYR A 167 -17.36 -24.61 -6.34
CA TYR A 167 -16.27 -25.17 -7.16
C TYR A 167 -15.89 -26.58 -6.69
N GLN A 168 -15.33 -27.40 -7.59
CA GLN A 168 -14.90 -28.76 -7.28
C GLN A 168 -13.80 -28.77 -6.20
N ALA A 169 -13.90 -29.68 -5.24
CA ALA A 169 -13.02 -29.70 -4.06
C ALA A 169 -11.55 -29.98 -4.41
N ASP A 170 -11.30 -30.64 -5.54
CA ASP A 170 -9.98 -30.99 -6.09
C ASP A 170 -9.56 -30.09 -7.26
N HIS A 171 -10.22 -28.95 -7.46
CA HIS A 171 -9.98 -28.10 -8.61
C HIS A 171 -8.53 -27.52 -8.59
N PRO A 172 -7.71 -27.78 -9.62
CA PRO A 172 -6.25 -27.58 -9.57
C PRO A 172 -5.80 -26.11 -9.44
N ALA A 173 -6.66 -25.15 -9.77
CA ALA A 173 -6.38 -23.72 -9.68
C ALA A 173 -7.10 -22.99 -8.52
N MET A 174 -7.86 -23.71 -7.68
CA MET A 174 -8.73 -23.12 -6.65
C MET A 174 -8.43 -23.60 -5.22
N GLY A 175 -7.40 -24.45 -5.06
CA GLY A 175 -6.87 -24.92 -3.78
C GLY A 175 -5.84 -24.00 -3.16
#